data_AF-A0A6D2KQD7-F1
#
_entry.id   AF-A0A6D2KQD7-F1
#
_cell.length_a   1.000
_cell.length_b   1.000
_cell.length_c   1.000
_cell.angle_alpha   90.00
_cell.angle_beta   90.00
_cell.angle_gamma   90.00
#
_symmetry.space_group_name_H-M   'P 1'
#
loop_
_entity.id
_entity.type
_entity.pdbx_description
1 polymer ?
#
loop_
_entity_poly.entity_id
_entity_poly.type
_entity_poly.pdbx_seq_one_letter_code
_entity_poly.pdbx_strand_id
1 'polypeptide(L)'
;MTLYTAASGLKRGDSIRLDLSIHRSVFSDNRIRVLTRFRLRTGFDLFGRSYLYRTFPPFPCSLLLVVDLTRIAYQQSEFTKKMAMQKAKEIVSSNAVVVFSKSYCPYCVQIKDLLKQLGAKFIAIELDRESDGSEVQSALAEWTGQRTVPNVFIGGKHIGGCDSTTGLHSGGKLVPLLTEAGAIAAKTSA
;
A
#
# COMPACT_ATOMS: atom_id res chain seq x y z
N MET A 1 -23.68 -38.60 4.18
CA MET A 1 -24.28 -38.87 2.86
C MET A 1 -23.66 -37.88 1.88
N THR A 2 -22.48 -38.22 1.40
CA THR A 2 -21.73 -37.40 0.44
C THR A 2 -22.31 -37.71 -0.94
N LEU A 3 -23.00 -36.75 -1.53
CA LEU A 3 -23.48 -36.81 -2.91
C LEU A 3 -22.28 -36.76 -3.85
N TYR A 4 -21.80 -37.92 -4.28
CA TYR A 4 -21.29 -38.05 -5.64
C TYR A 4 -22.34 -38.82 -6.41
N THR A 5 -22.98 -38.15 -7.37
CA THR A 5 -23.20 -38.60 -8.76
C THR A 5 -24.37 -37.79 -9.33
N ALA A 6 -24.03 -36.79 -10.14
CA ALA A 6 -24.80 -36.39 -11.33
C ALA A 6 -24.05 -35.26 -12.06
N ALA A 7 -22.82 -35.52 -12.51
CA ALA A 7 -22.19 -34.75 -13.58
C ALA A 7 -22.20 -35.57 -14.88
N SER A 8 -23.32 -36.24 -15.16
CA SER A 8 -23.65 -36.78 -16.47
C SER A 8 -24.58 -35.78 -17.15
N GLY A 9 -24.00 -34.71 -17.73
CA GLY A 9 -24.81 -33.74 -18.47
C GLY A 9 -24.15 -32.46 -18.98
N LEU A 10 -22.89 -32.15 -18.63
CA LEU A 10 -22.21 -30.97 -19.20
C LEU A 10 -21.40 -31.38 -20.43
N LYS A 11 -21.80 -30.88 -21.61
CA LYS A 11 -21.03 -31.02 -22.83
C LYS A 11 -19.93 -29.97 -22.85
N ARG A 12 -18.80 -30.34 -23.45
CA ARG A 12 -17.61 -29.50 -23.62
C ARG A 12 -18.02 -28.25 -24.44
N GLY A 13 -18.21 -27.09 -23.78
CA GLY A 13 -18.56 -25.83 -24.44
C GLY A 13 -19.55 -24.90 -23.71
N ASP A 14 -20.19 -25.35 -22.62
CA ASP A 14 -21.19 -24.52 -21.93
C ASP A 14 -20.51 -23.45 -21.06
N SER A 15 -20.71 -22.17 -21.42
CA SER A 15 -20.20 -21.03 -20.65
C SER A 15 -21.17 -20.68 -19.52
N ILE A 16 -20.76 -20.96 -18.29
CA ILE A 16 -21.50 -20.56 -17.08
C ILE A 16 -21.18 -19.09 -16.80
N ARG A 17 -22.11 -18.17 -17.12
CA ARG A 17 -22.02 -16.78 -16.66
C ARG A 17 -22.34 -16.73 -15.17
N LEU A 18 -21.31 -16.59 -14.35
CA LEU A 18 -21.44 -16.18 -12.95
C LEU A 18 -21.53 -14.65 -12.93
N ASP A 19 -22.73 -14.12 -12.71
CA ASP A 19 -22.93 -12.69 -12.51
C ASP A 19 -22.56 -12.34 -11.06
N LEU A 20 -21.41 -11.68 -10.88
CA LEU A 20 -20.87 -11.30 -9.58
C LEU A 20 -21.37 -9.89 -9.21
N SER A 21 -22.48 -9.80 -8.48
CA SER A 21 -22.88 -8.53 -7.85
C SER A 21 -22.37 -8.46 -6.42
N ILE A 22 -21.37 -7.59 -6.19
CA ILE A 22 -20.78 -7.34 -4.87
C ILE A 22 -21.65 -6.32 -4.13
N HIS A 23 -22.45 -6.77 -3.16
CA HIS A 23 -23.18 -5.88 -2.27
C HIS A 23 -22.37 -5.62 -0.99
N ARG A 24 -21.72 -4.45 -0.96
CA ARG A 24 -21.26 -3.69 0.23
C ARG A 24 -20.28 -4.39 1.18
N SER A 25 -19.03 -3.94 1.15
CA SER A 25 -18.01 -4.25 2.16
C SER A 25 -18.20 -3.36 3.39
N VAL A 26 -18.40 -3.94 4.57
CA VAL A 26 -18.32 -3.21 5.85
C VAL A 26 -16.92 -3.42 6.42
N PHE A 27 -16.16 -2.34 6.59
CA PHE A 27 -14.79 -2.34 7.09
C PHE A 27 -14.81 -2.05 8.60
N SER A 28 -14.52 -3.06 9.42
CA SER A 28 -14.18 -2.85 10.83
C SER A 28 -13.20 -3.94 11.27
N ASP A 29 -12.18 -3.54 12.04
CA ASP A 29 -11.11 -4.38 12.62
C ASP A 29 -10.17 -5.13 11.66
N ASN A 30 -9.74 -4.49 10.57
CA ASN A 30 -8.65 -4.97 9.71
C ASN A 30 -8.78 -6.45 9.26
N ARG A 31 -10.01 -6.99 9.28
CA ARG A 31 -10.38 -8.34 8.88
C ARG A 31 -11.51 -8.22 7.87
N ILE A 32 -11.22 -8.60 6.63
CA ILE A 32 -12.25 -8.70 5.60
C ILE A 32 -13.11 -9.93 5.90
N ARG A 33 -14.34 -9.72 6.36
CA ARG A 33 -15.36 -10.78 6.38
C ARG A 33 -16.16 -10.72 5.08
N VAL A 34 -15.73 -11.47 4.07
CA VAL A 34 -16.56 -11.69 2.86
C VAL A 34 -17.59 -12.77 3.20
N LEU A 35 -18.80 -12.36 3.58
CA LEU A 35 -19.93 -13.27 3.71
C LEU A 35 -20.54 -13.51 2.32
N THR A 36 -19.94 -14.40 1.56
CA THR A 36 -20.47 -14.80 0.25
C THR A 36 -21.67 -15.72 0.46
N ARG A 37 -22.89 -15.19 0.32
CA ARG A 37 -24.12 -16.01 0.36
C ARG A 37 -24.37 -16.62 -1.02
N PHE A 38 -23.98 -17.88 -1.21
CA PHE A 38 -24.34 -18.63 -2.40
C PHE A 38 -25.82 -19.03 -2.33
N ARG A 39 -26.67 -18.45 -3.18
CA ARG A 39 -28.05 -18.93 -3.38
C ARG A 39 -28.12 -19.74 -4.66
N LEU A 40 -27.97 -21.06 -4.55
CA LEU A 40 -28.29 -21.96 -5.65
C LEU A 40 -29.81 -21.99 -5.82
N ARG A 41 -30.30 -21.60 -7.00
CA ARG A 41 -31.70 -21.76 -7.37
C ARG A 41 -31.85 -23.14 -7.99
N THR A 42 -32.03 -24.16 -7.15
CA THR A 42 -32.37 -25.51 -7.62
C THR A 42 -33.75 -25.84 -7.06
N GLY A 43 -34.77 -25.77 -7.91
CA GLY A 43 -36.03 -26.43 -7.61
C GLY A 43 -35.90 -27.90 -7.99
N PHE A 44 -35.90 -28.80 -7.01
CA PHE A 44 -36.40 -30.18 -7.15
C PHE A 44 -36.36 -30.94 -5.80
N ASP A 45 -37.40 -31.75 -5.56
CA ASP A 45 -37.77 -32.40 -4.30
C ASP A 45 -36.96 -33.65 -3.91
N LEU A 46 -37.02 -33.95 -2.59
CA LEU A 46 -36.39 -35.06 -1.87
C LEU A 46 -37.00 -36.45 -2.17
N PHE A 47 -36.16 -37.50 -2.20
CA PHE A 47 -36.51 -38.83 -1.70
C PHE A 47 -35.24 -39.63 -1.34
N GLY A 48 -35.25 -40.34 -0.19
CA GLY A 48 -34.03 -40.90 0.44
C GLY A 48 -33.82 -42.42 0.35
N ARG A 49 -32.68 -42.89 0.88
CA ARG A 49 -32.49 -44.11 1.72
C ARG A 49 -31.01 -44.40 2.00
N SER A 50 -30.76 -45.00 3.17
CA SER A 50 -29.47 -45.42 3.76
C SER A 50 -28.69 -46.46 2.94
N TYR A 51 -27.34 -46.49 3.01
CA TYR A 51 -26.52 -47.62 3.51
C TYR A 51 -24.99 -47.52 3.27
N LEU A 52 -24.25 -47.98 4.29
CA LEU A 52 -22.95 -48.69 4.38
C LEU A 52 -21.63 -48.14 3.76
N TYR A 53 -20.61 -48.10 4.63
CA TYR A 53 -19.23 -47.65 4.46
C TYR A 53 -18.39 -48.51 3.50
N ARG A 54 -17.52 -47.84 2.72
CA ARG A 54 -16.24 -48.41 2.24
C ARG A 54 -15.15 -47.34 2.17
N THR A 55 -13.97 -47.77 2.59
CA THR A 55 -12.69 -47.05 2.71
C THR A 55 -12.21 -46.43 1.38
N PHE A 56 -11.92 -45.12 1.40
CA PHE A 56 -11.31 -44.35 0.31
C PHE A 56 -9.79 -44.18 0.55
N PRO A 57 -8.93 -44.24 -0.48
CA PRO A 57 -7.52 -43.87 -0.38
C PRO A 57 -7.33 -42.34 -0.33
N PRO A 58 -6.18 -41.84 0.19
CA PRO A 58 -5.95 -40.42 0.44
C PRO A 58 -5.28 -39.74 -0.77
N PHE A 59 -5.93 -38.72 -1.36
CA PHE A 59 -5.22 -37.74 -2.19
C PHE A 59 -5.69 -36.30 -1.90
N PRO A 60 -4.78 -35.33 -1.81
CA PRO A 60 -5.06 -33.99 -1.30
C PRO A 60 -5.51 -33.06 -2.44
N CYS A 61 -6.82 -32.85 -2.59
CA CYS A 61 -7.36 -31.81 -3.50
C CYS A 61 -7.51 -30.43 -2.83
N SER A 62 -7.22 -30.31 -1.54
CA SER A 62 -7.39 -29.06 -0.76
C SER A 62 -6.18 -28.12 -0.81
N LEU A 63 -5.06 -28.52 -1.43
CA LEU A 63 -3.81 -27.75 -1.40
C LEU A 63 -3.67 -26.70 -2.52
N LEU A 64 -4.43 -26.78 -3.63
CA LEU A 64 -4.27 -25.85 -4.76
C LEU A 64 -4.92 -24.47 -4.55
N LEU A 65 -6.07 -24.38 -3.86
CA LEU A 65 -6.79 -23.10 -3.71
C LEU A 65 -6.11 -22.11 -2.75
N VAL A 66 -5.30 -22.58 -1.81
CA VAL A 66 -4.56 -21.72 -0.87
C VAL A 66 -3.33 -21.05 -1.50
N VAL A 67 -2.77 -21.64 -2.57
CA VAL A 67 -1.60 -21.09 -3.26
C VAL A 67 -1.96 -19.90 -4.15
N ASP A 68 -3.18 -19.89 -4.72
CA ASP A 68 -3.62 -18.78 -5.58
C ASP A 68 -4.01 -17.53 -4.77
N LEU A 69 -4.66 -17.68 -3.60
CA LEU A 69 -5.05 -16.54 -2.76
C LEU A 69 -3.85 -15.82 -2.12
N THR A 70 -2.84 -16.57 -1.69
CA THR A 70 -1.61 -16.00 -1.12
C THR A 70 -0.80 -15.28 -2.19
N ARG A 71 -0.75 -15.82 -3.42
CA ARG A 71 -0.09 -15.20 -4.58
C ARG A 71 -0.79 -13.91 -5.03
N ILE A 72 -2.12 -13.89 -5.05
CA ILE A 72 -2.90 -12.70 -5.41
C ILE A 72 -2.75 -11.61 -4.32
N ALA A 73 -2.82 -11.96 -3.04
CA ALA A 73 -2.63 -10.98 -1.95
C ALA A 73 -1.21 -10.39 -1.95
N TYR A 74 -0.18 -11.20 -2.22
CA TYR A 74 1.20 -10.74 -2.36
C TYR A 74 1.39 -9.83 -3.59
N GLN A 75 0.79 -10.19 -4.73
CA GLN A 75 0.81 -9.34 -5.92
C GLN A 75 0.11 -8.00 -5.67
N GLN A 76 -0.97 -7.98 -4.88
CA GLN A 76 -1.67 -6.77 -4.51
C GLN A 76 -0.79 -5.84 -3.66
N SER A 77 -0.05 -6.37 -2.67
CA SER A 77 0.83 -5.55 -1.81
C SER A 77 2.03 -4.96 -2.55
N GLU A 78 2.58 -5.70 -3.52
CA GLU A 78 3.67 -5.18 -4.36
C GLU A 78 3.19 -4.08 -5.30
N PHE A 79 1.98 -4.22 -5.84
CA PHE A 79 1.38 -3.21 -6.70
C PHE A 79 1.08 -1.91 -5.94
N THR A 80 0.50 -1.98 -4.73
CA THR A 80 0.22 -0.78 -3.92
C THR A 80 1.50 -0.07 -3.51
N LYS A 81 2.56 -0.81 -3.15
CA LYS A 81 3.88 -0.25 -2.84
C LYS A 81 4.51 0.46 -4.03
N LYS A 82 4.44 -0.12 -5.23
CA LYS A 82 4.95 0.52 -6.46
C LYS A 82 4.23 1.81 -6.80
N MET A 83 2.90 1.82 -6.67
CA MET A 83 2.10 3.03 -6.87
C MET A 83 2.44 4.13 -5.87
N ALA A 84 2.60 3.78 -4.59
CA ALA A 84 3.04 4.70 -3.54
C ALA A 84 4.45 5.25 -3.80
N MET A 85 5.38 4.42 -4.29
CA MET A 85 6.72 4.85 -4.68
C MET A 85 6.68 5.86 -5.83
N GLN A 86 5.85 5.61 -6.84
CA GLN A 86 5.70 6.50 -7.97
C GLN A 86 5.11 7.85 -7.54
N LYS A 87 4.06 7.84 -6.72
CA LYS A 87 3.48 9.05 -6.09
C LYS A 87 4.55 9.85 -5.34
N ALA A 88 5.34 9.19 -4.50
CA ALA A 88 6.41 9.86 -3.74
C ALA A 88 7.47 10.49 -4.65
N LYS A 89 7.90 9.77 -5.69
CA LYS A 89 8.87 10.30 -6.68
C LYS A 89 8.31 11.49 -7.46
N GLU A 90 7.05 11.42 -7.86
CA GLU A 90 6.38 12.52 -8.56
C GLU A 90 6.26 13.78 -7.69
N ILE A 91 5.93 13.63 -6.40
CA ILE A 91 5.92 14.75 -5.44
C ILE A 91 7.33 15.35 -5.30
N VAL A 92 8.36 14.51 -5.21
CA VAL A 92 9.77 14.94 -5.12
C VAL A 92 10.26 15.61 -6.40
N SER A 93 9.82 15.17 -7.57
CA SER A 93 10.20 15.79 -8.85
C SER A 93 9.45 17.08 -9.16
N SER A 94 8.22 17.23 -8.66
CA SER A 94 7.39 18.43 -8.90
C SER A 94 7.69 19.60 -7.96
N ASN A 95 8.37 19.35 -6.83
CA ASN A 95 8.63 20.36 -5.81
C ASN A 95 10.14 20.50 -5.55
N ALA A 96 10.59 21.74 -5.33
CA ALA A 96 11.99 22.02 -5.00
C ALA A 96 12.42 21.38 -3.68
N VAL A 97 11.56 21.41 -2.66
CA VAL A 97 11.82 20.84 -1.34
C VAL A 97 10.60 20.08 -0.87
N VAL A 98 10.80 18.83 -0.48
CA VAL A 98 9.76 17.95 0.04
C VAL A 98 10.20 17.40 1.39
N VAL A 99 9.29 17.45 2.36
CA VAL A 99 9.48 16.89 3.69
C VAL A 99 8.39 15.86 3.95
N PHE A 100 8.75 14.59 4.01
CA PHE A 100 7.85 13.55 4.51
C PHE A 100 7.91 13.56 6.04
N SER A 101 6.76 13.80 6.66
CA SER A 101 6.63 13.97 8.11
C SER A 101 5.46 13.19 8.68
N LYS A 102 5.35 13.23 10.01
CA LYS A 102 4.15 12.85 10.73
C LYS A 102 3.75 13.95 11.69
N SER A 103 2.44 14.17 11.85
CA SER A 103 1.90 15.29 12.62
C SER A 103 2.32 15.31 14.09
N TYR A 104 2.55 14.14 14.69
CA TYR A 104 2.94 13.99 16.09
C TYR A 104 4.46 14.01 16.34
N CYS A 105 5.29 14.13 15.29
CA CYS A 105 6.74 14.00 15.42
C CYS A 105 7.41 15.35 15.72
N PRO A 106 8.12 15.51 16.86
CA PRO A 106 8.77 16.77 17.22
C PRO A 106 9.92 17.14 16.27
N TYR A 107 10.69 16.16 15.79
CA TYR A 107 11.78 16.40 14.83
C TYR A 107 11.27 16.93 13.48
N CYS A 108 10.06 16.52 13.08
CA CYS A 108 9.44 17.04 11.87
C CYS A 108 9.06 18.52 12.01
N VAL A 109 8.61 18.94 13.19
CA VAL A 109 8.29 20.34 13.48
C VAL A 109 9.56 21.19 13.40
N GLN A 110 10.66 20.73 14.03
CA GLN A 110 11.94 21.43 14.00
C GLN A 110 12.44 21.71 12.56
N ILE A 111 12.38 20.70 11.68
CA ILE A 111 12.81 20.87 10.27
C ILE A 111 11.89 21.83 9.50
N LYS A 112 10.57 21.75 9.72
CA LYS A 112 9.63 22.68 9.09
C LYS A 112 9.91 24.12 9.53
N ASP A 113 10.18 24.32 10.80
CA ASP A 113 10.46 25.65 11.33
C ASP A 113 11.82 26.18 10.85
N LEU A 114 12.85 25.32 10.77
CA LEU A 114 14.13 25.67 10.17
C LEU A 114 13.98 26.12 8.71
N LEU A 115 13.23 25.37 7.90
CA LEU A 115 12.99 25.73 6.49
C LEU A 115 12.20 27.04 6.36
N LYS A 116 11.21 27.27 7.25
CA LYS A 116 10.47 28.55 7.31
C LYS A 116 11.39 29.71 7.71
N GLN A 117 12.27 29.53 8.69
CA GLN A 117 13.23 30.55 9.12
C GLN A 117 14.19 30.94 7.99
N LEU A 118 14.59 29.97 7.18
CA LEU A 118 15.40 30.20 5.98
C LEU A 118 14.61 30.86 4.83
N GLY A 119 13.29 30.93 4.93
CA GLY A 119 12.42 31.46 3.88
C GLY A 119 12.28 30.52 2.68
N ALA A 120 12.58 29.24 2.85
CA ALA A 120 12.47 28.26 1.78
C ALA A 120 11.02 27.87 1.54
N LYS A 121 10.62 27.78 0.26
CA LYS A 121 9.34 27.19 -0.14
C LYS A 121 9.48 25.66 -0.12
N PHE A 122 8.68 25.00 0.71
CA PHE A 122 8.65 23.54 0.82
C PHE A 122 7.22 23.02 0.91
N ILE A 123 7.04 21.74 0.56
CA ILE A 123 5.82 20.99 0.81
C ILE A 123 6.08 19.93 1.90
N ALA A 124 5.15 19.81 2.84
CA ALA A 124 5.19 18.78 3.87
C ALA A 124 4.07 17.77 3.64
N ILE A 125 4.41 16.49 3.54
CA ILE A 125 3.46 15.39 3.38
C ILE A 125 3.35 14.65 4.71
N GLU A 126 2.18 14.72 5.33
CA GLU A 126 1.89 14.06 6.60
C GLU A 126 1.44 12.61 6.37
N LEU A 127 2.37 11.68 6.51
CA LEU A 127 2.12 10.25 6.25
C LEU A 127 1.08 9.63 7.20
N ASP A 128 0.79 10.25 8.35
CA ASP A 128 -0.24 9.79 9.27
C ASP A 128 -1.67 10.18 8.84
N ARG A 129 -1.80 11.15 7.92
CA ARG A 129 -3.10 11.63 7.42
C ARG A 129 -3.47 11.08 6.05
N GLU A 130 -2.48 10.59 5.32
CA GLU A 130 -2.66 9.95 4.02
C GLU A 130 -3.10 8.49 4.20
N SER A 131 -4.09 8.05 3.40
CA SER A 131 -4.57 6.67 3.43
C SER A 131 -3.51 5.66 3.02
N ASP A 132 -2.59 6.07 2.13
CA ASP A 132 -1.47 5.27 1.61
C ASP A 132 -0.14 5.58 2.34
N GLY A 133 -0.19 6.24 3.50
CA GLY A 133 1.00 6.69 4.20
C GLY A 133 1.93 5.56 4.67
N SER A 134 1.38 4.39 4.99
CA SER A 134 2.17 3.20 5.37
C SER A 134 2.93 2.61 4.18
N GLU A 135 2.28 2.56 3.02
CA GLU A 135 2.81 2.12 1.74
C GLU A 135 3.90 3.09 1.26
N VAL A 136 3.65 4.40 1.34
CA VAL A 136 4.63 5.45 1.04
C VAL A 136 5.83 5.34 1.98
N GLN A 137 5.63 5.15 3.29
CA GLN A 137 6.72 4.98 4.23
C GLN A 137 7.58 3.74 3.90
N SER A 138 6.93 2.65 3.48
CA SER A 138 7.62 1.42 3.08
C SER A 138 8.36 1.57 1.75
N ALA A 139 7.79 2.30 0.80
CA ALA A 139 8.43 2.66 -0.47
C ALA A 139 9.62 3.60 -0.27
N LEU A 140 9.52 4.59 0.62
CA LEU A 140 10.62 5.49 0.98
C LEU A 140 11.78 4.72 1.62
N ALA A 141 11.48 3.73 2.48
CA ALA A 141 12.50 2.87 3.07
C ALA A 141 13.26 2.06 2.01
N GLU A 142 12.57 1.56 0.99
CA GLU A 142 13.22 0.86 -0.13
C GLU A 142 14.04 1.81 -1.02
N TRP A 143 13.52 3.00 -1.28
CA TRP A 143 14.18 3.96 -2.17
C TRP A 143 15.40 4.63 -1.54
N THR A 144 15.29 5.06 -0.28
CA THR A 144 16.30 5.86 0.42
C THR A 144 17.11 5.08 1.45
N GLY A 145 16.68 3.87 1.80
CA GLY A 145 17.20 3.12 2.95
C GLY A 145 16.67 3.64 4.30
N GLN A 146 15.92 4.75 4.33
CA GLN A 146 15.46 5.40 5.55
C GLN A 146 13.94 5.24 5.73
N ARG A 147 13.54 4.46 6.75
CA ARG A 147 12.13 4.30 7.15
C ARG A 147 11.65 5.39 8.12
N THR A 148 12.58 6.10 8.76
CA THR A 148 12.28 7.10 9.79
C THR A 148 11.86 8.43 9.20
N VAL A 149 10.93 9.10 9.88
CA VAL A 149 10.58 10.50 9.63
C VAL A 149 11.37 11.39 10.60
N PRO A 150 11.73 12.63 10.22
CA PRO A 150 11.51 13.25 8.92
C PRO A 150 12.39 12.63 7.83
N ASN A 151 11.90 12.62 6.58
CA ASN A 151 12.69 12.27 5.40
C ASN A 151 12.63 13.46 4.42
N VAL A 152 13.80 14.09 4.20
CA VAL A 152 13.92 15.38 3.51
C VAL A 152 14.55 15.21 2.14
N PHE A 153 13.91 15.81 1.13
CA PHE A 153 14.40 15.89 -0.24
C PHE A 153 14.56 17.34 -0.69
N ILE A 154 15.67 17.64 -1.36
CA ILE A 154 15.97 18.96 -1.92
C ILE A 154 16.46 18.77 -3.36
N GLY A 155 15.82 19.43 -4.33
CA GLY A 155 16.18 19.35 -5.75
C GLY A 155 16.16 17.91 -6.28
N GLY A 156 15.24 17.08 -5.81
CA GLY A 156 15.15 15.66 -6.15
C GLY A 156 16.17 14.74 -5.44
N LYS A 157 17.10 15.28 -4.65
CA LYS A 157 18.11 14.51 -3.91
C LYS A 157 17.67 14.25 -2.47
N HIS A 158 17.91 13.04 -1.99
CA HIS A 158 17.66 12.66 -0.59
C HIS A 158 18.76 13.22 0.32
N ILE A 159 18.36 13.99 1.34
CA ILE A 159 19.28 14.59 2.31
C ILE A 159 19.36 13.76 3.60
N GLY A 160 18.27 13.10 3.97
CA GLY A 160 18.18 12.27 5.17
C GLY A 160 17.16 12.81 6.19
N GLY A 161 17.49 12.63 7.46
CA GLY A 161 16.65 13.02 8.59
C GLY A 161 16.95 14.40 9.18
N CYS A 162 16.51 14.56 10.43
CA CYS A 162 16.69 15.80 11.18
C CYS A 162 18.17 16.12 11.39
N ASP A 163 18.94 15.16 11.87
CA ASP A 163 20.36 15.34 12.19
C ASP A 163 21.19 15.68 10.95
N SER A 164 20.95 15.00 9.83
CA SER A 164 21.60 15.29 8.55
C SER A 164 21.32 16.72 8.08
N THR A 165 20.06 17.16 8.18
CA THR A 165 19.64 18.49 7.72
C THR A 165 20.20 19.59 8.62
N THR A 166 20.12 19.43 9.94
CA THR A 166 20.67 20.38 10.92
C THR A 166 22.20 20.44 10.85
N GLY A 167 22.86 19.29 10.60
CA GLY A 167 24.29 19.23 10.35
C GLY A 167 24.71 20.01 9.11
N LEU A 168 23.96 19.90 8.01
CA LEU A 168 24.19 20.69 6.80
C LEU A 168 23.95 22.18 7.00
N HIS A 169 22.98 22.55 7.85
CA HIS A 169 22.75 23.94 8.22
C HIS A 169 23.94 24.51 9.00
N SER A 170 24.38 23.78 10.04
CA SER A 170 25.53 24.16 10.86
C SER A 170 26.83 24.22 10.06
N GLY A 171 26.97 23.36 9.05
CA GLY A 171 28.08 23.37 8.11
C GLY A 171 27.95 24.37 6.94
N GLY A 172 26.91 25.21 6.91
CA GLY A 172 26.70 26.24 5.88
C GLY A 172 26.35 25.71 4.48
N LYS A 173 26.12 24.40 4.31
CA LYS A 173 25.85 23.76 3.00
C LYS A 173 24.36 23.76 2.63
N LEU A 174 23.48 23.93 3.61
CA LEU A 174 22.03 23.86 3.39
C LEU A 174 21.49 25.00 2.50
N VAL A 175 21.95 26.24 2.73
CA VAL A 175 21.48 27.42 1.97
C VAL A 175 21.87 27.35 0.48
N PRO A 176 23.11 26.97 0.11
CA PRO A 176 23.46 26.70 -1.29
C PRO A 176 22.55 25.66 -1.95
N LEU A 177 22.30 24.52 -1.31
CA LEU A 177 21.44 23.47 -1.86
C LEU A 177 20.00 23.93 -2.09
N LEU A 178 19.45 24.69 -1.16
CA LEU A 178 18.12 25.26 -1.29
C LEU A 178 18.05 26.33 -2.40
N THR A 179 19.13 27.08 -2.61
CA THR A 179 19.24 28.08 -3.69
C THR A 179 19.35 27.40 -5.05
N GLU A 180 20.18 26.36 -5.17
CA GLU A 180 20.30 25.54 -6.39
C GLU A 180 18.96 24.87 -6.76
N ALA A 181 18.20 24.43 -5.76
CA ALA A 181 16.87 23.88 -5.97
C ALA A 181 15.79 24.93 -6.30
N GLY A 182 16.12 26.23 -6.24
CA GLY A 182 15.17 27.32 -6.46
C GLY A 182 14.14 27.49 -5.35
N ALA A 183 14.42 26.98 -4.15
CA ALA A 183 13.51 27.03 -3.01
C ALA A 183 13.55 28.36 -2.26
N ILE A 184 14.67 29.08 -2.35
CA ILE A 184 14.87 30.40 -1.75
C ILE A 184 15.29 31.39 -2.83
N ALA A 185 14.77 32.62 -2.76
CA ALA A 185 15.36 33.74 -3.47
C ALA A 185 16.74 33.99 -2.85
N ALA A 186 17.80 33.99 -3.67
CA ALA A 186 19.17 34.22 -3.20
C ALA A 186 19.20 35.49 -2.34
N LYS A 187 19.40 35.33 -1.03
CA LYS A 187 19.81 36.45 -0.19
C LYS A 187 21.27 36.68 -0.51
N THR A 188 21.52 37.62 -1.41
CA THR A 188 22.82 38.29 -1.51
C THR A 188 23.15 38.81 -0.12
N SER A 189 24.05 38.12 0.59
CA SER A 189 24.61 38.62 1.84
C SER A 189 25.40 39.89 1.51
N ALA A 190 24.82 41.04 1.83
CA ALA A 190 25.50 42.33 1.87
C ALA A 190 26.40 42.42 3.11
#